data_AF-A0A4D4J4S1-F1
#
_entry.id   AF-A0A4D4J4S1-F1
#
_cell.length_a   1.000
_cell.length_b   1.000
_cell.length_c   1.000
_cell.angle_alpha   90.00
_cell.angle_beta   90.00
_cell.angle_gamma   90.00
#
_symmetry.space_group_name_H-M   'P 1'
#
loop_
_entity.id
_entity.type
_entity.pdbx_description
1 polymer ?
#
loop_
_entity_poly.entity_id
_entity_poly.type
_entity_poly.pdbx_seq_one_letter_code
_entity_poly.pdbx_strand_id
1 'polypeptide(L)'
;MAPRRAPSGGPRRQHRLLRLVLRLDQAGSAAFIVVALAAAPLLGLLAAFPAARWALGVLFIGYAVALAALGVCMAYGLSRSMCRGEDLPAGMWVSLLMFRPAEGDTSPRRPRPPPR
;
A
#
# COMPACT_ATOMS: atom_id res chain seq x y z
N MET A 1 -22.55 21.84 34.94
CA MET A 1 -21.22 21.54 34.35
C MET A 1 -21.31 20.15 33.72
N ALA A 2 -21.52 20.06 32.40
CA ALA A 2 -21.83 18.79 31.73
C ALA A 2 -20.54 18.01 31.39
N PRO A 3 -20.52 16.67 31.52
CA PRO A 3 -19.35 15.87 31.17
C PRO A 3 -19.16 15.83 29.65
N ARG A 4 -17.97 16.23 29.22
CA ARG A 4 -17.51 16.20 27.82
C ARG A 4 -17.49 14.75 27.33
N ARG A 5 -18.40 14.40 26.41
CA ARG A 5 -18.42 13.08 25.75
C ARG A 5 -17.10 12.86 24.99
N ALA A 6 -16.34 11.85 25.40
CA ALA A 6 -15.15 11.41 24.67
C ALA A 6 -15.56 10.76 23.33
N PRO A 7 -14.90 11.07 22.21
CA PRO A 7 -15.17 10.40 20.94
C PRO A 7 -14.81 8.91 21.06
N SER A 8 -15.81 8.05 20.95
CA SER A 8 -15.78 6.57 21.07
C SER A 8 -15.10 5.87 19.87
N GLY A 9 -14.01 6.43 19.37
CA GLY A 9 -13.18 5.83 18.32
C GLY A 9 -12.04 5.02 18.94
N GLY A 10 -12.33 3.82 19.44
CA GLY A 10 -11.36 2.99 20.16
C GLY A 10 -10.07 2.71 19.35
N PRO A 11 -8.91 2.54 20.01
CA PRO A 11 -7.57 2.40 19.40
C PRO A 11 -7.49 1.30 18.32
N ARG A 12 -8.33 0.27 18.41
CA ARG A 12 -8.44 -0.81 17.42
C ARG A 12 -8.90 -0.36 16.03
N ARG A 13 -9.70 0.71 15.90
CA ARG A 13 -10.16 1.23 14.60
C ARG A 13 -9.08 2.05 13.89
N GLN A 14 -8.30 2.84 14.63
CA GLN A 14 -7.19 3.63 14.07
C GLN A 14 -6.13 2.72 13.43
N HIS A 15 -5.76 1.65 14.12
CA HIS A 15 -4.77 0.70 13.60
C HIS A 15 -5.23 -0.04 12.33
N ARG A 16 -6.55 -0.24 12.14
CA ARG A 16 -7.11 -0.87 10.94
C ARG A 16 -7.09 0.08 9.73
N LEU A 17 -7.42 1.35 9.93
CA LEU A 17 -7.38 2.36 8.88
C LEU A 17 -5.95 2.61 8.42
N LEU A 18 -4.99 2.71 9.34
CA LEU A 18 -3.57 2.87 8.98
C LEU A 18 -3.06 1.69 8.14
N ARG A 19 -3.36 0.45 8.54
CA ARG A 19 -3.00 -0.75 7.76
C ARG A 19 -3.68 -0.78 6.39
N LEU A 20 -4.92 -0.30 6.29
CA LEU A 20 -5.62 -0.23 5.01
C LEU A 20 -4.95 0.78 4.09
N VAL A 21 -4.64 1.97 4.58
CA VAL A 21 -3.93 3.02 3.81
C VAL A 21 -2.58 2.52 3.34
N LEU A 22 -1.80 1.87 4.21
CA LEU A 22 -0.50 1.29 3.85
C LEU A 22 -0.61 0.24 2.73
N ARG A 23 -1.61 -0.65 2.81
CA ARG A 23 -1.83 -1.67 1.77
C ARG A 23 -2.32 -1.07 0.46
N LEU A 24 -3.20 -0.08 0.51
CA LEU A 24 -3.69 0.62 -0.68
C LEU A 24 -2.57 1.43 -1.34
N ASP A 25 -1.72 2.09 -0.56
CA ASP A 25 -0.55 2.85 -1.05
C ASP A 25 0.41 1.91 -1.78
N GLN A 26 0.81 0.81 -1.12
CA GLN A 26 1.71 -0.17 -1.73
C GLN A 26 1.15 -0.80 -3.00
N ALA A 27 -0.13 -1.23 -2.99
CA ALA A 27 -0.77 -1.82 -4.15
C ALA A 27 -0.94 -0.78 -5.28
N GLY A 28 -1.31 0.45 -4.92
CA GLY A 28 -1.49 1.56 -5.85
C GLY A 28 -0.19 1.94 -6.55
N SER A 29 0.90 2.09 -5.79
CA SER A 29 2.23 2.37 -6.34
C SER A 29 2.76 1.23 -7.21
N ALA A 30 2.58 -0.03 -6.79
CA ALA A 30 2.98 -1.18 -7.60
C ALA A 30 2.21 -1.22 -8.94
N ALA A 31 0.89 -1.02 -8.89
CA ALA A 31 0.05 -0.92 -10.08
C ALA A 31 0.45 0.28 -10.96
N PHE A 32 0.79 1.43 -10.38
CA PHE A 32 1.26 2.60 -11.11
C PHE A 32 2.52 2.31 -11.92
N ILE A 33 3.52 1.67 -11.32
CA ILE A 33 4.75 1.32 -12.02
C ILE A 33 4.46 0.40 -13.21
N VAL A 34 3.64 -0.64 -13.02
CA VAL A 34 3.26 -1.56 -14.10
C VAL A 34 2.54 -0.83 -15.23
N VAL A 35 1.56 0.01 -14.90
CA VAL A 35 0.82 0.81 -15.88
C VAL A 35 1.74 1.83 -16.57
N ALA A 36 2.67 2.46 -15.85
CA ALA A 36 3.67 3.38 -16.40
C ALA A 36 4.53 2.71 -17.45
N LEU A 37 5.03 1.52 -17.12
CA LEU A 37 5.88 0.73 -18.01
C LEU A 37 5.11 0.27 -19.25
N ALA A 38 3.84 -0.12 -19.09
CA ALA A 38 2.97 -0.45 -20.21
C ALA A 38 2.56 0.78 -21.05
N ALA A 39 2.54 1.97 -20.45
CA ALA A 39 2.16 3.19 -21.15
C ALA A 39 3.17 3.60 -22.23
N ALA A 40 4.47 3.35 -22.03
CA ALA A 40 5.50 3.69 -23.01
C ALA A 40 5.31 3.02 -24.40
N PRO A 41 5.20 1.68 -24.52
CA PRO A 41 4.89 1.05 -25.80
C PRO A 41 3.50 1.46 -26.32
N LEU A 42 2.52 1.58 -25.43
CA LEU A 42 1.15 1.98 -25.79
C LEU A 42 1.12 3.39 -26.44
N LEU A 43 1.90 4.33 -25.91
CA LEU A 43 2.04 5.67 -26.49
C LEU A 43 2.64 5.64 -27.90
N GLY A 44 3.56 4.70 -28.17
CA GLY A 44 4.10 4.46 -29.51
C GLY A 44 3.03 3.99 -30.49
N LEU A 45 2.16 3.05 -30.07
CA LEU A 45 1.01 2.59 -30.87
C LEU A 45 -0.01 3.71 -31.10
N LEU A 46 -0.27 4.55 -30.09
CA LEU A 46 -1.24 5.63 -30.17
C LEU A 46 -0.67 6.91 -30.85
N ALA A 47 0.55 6.88 -31.39
CA ALA A 47 1.20 8.04 -32.01
C ALA A 47 0.37 8.67 -33.16
N ALA A 48 -0.48 7.90 -33.85
CA ALA A 48 -1.38 8.42 -34.87
C ALA A 48 -2.66 9.09 -34.32
N PHE A 49 -3.01 8.85 -33.04
CA PHE A 49 -4.29 9.25 -32.44
C PHE A 49 -4.08 10.26 -31.30
N PRO A 50 -4.03 11.57 -31.58
CA PRO A 50 -3.71 12.59 -30.59
C PRO A 50 -4.72 12.66 -29.44
N ALA A 51 -6.02 12.48 -29.72
CA ALA A 51 -7.05 12.48 -28.69
C ALA A 51 -6.88 11.33 -27.67
N ALA A 52 -6.54 10.13 -28.14
CA ALA A 52 -6.35 8.98 -27.28
C ALA A 52 -5.08 9.10 -26.40
N ARG A 53 -3.98 9.66 -26.94
CA ARG A 53 -2.78 10.00 -26.15
C ARG A 53 -3.09 11.01 -25.05
N TRP A 54 -3.85 12.06 -25.36
CA TRP A 54 -4.27 13.06 -24.37
C TRP A 54 -5.10 12.43 -23.25
N ALA A 55 -6.10 11.60 -23.60
CA ALA A 55 -6.93 10.91 -22.62
C ALA A 55 -6.09 10.01 -21.69
N LEU A 56 -5.14 9.26 -22.25
CA LEU A 56 -4.21 8.43 -21.48
C LEU A 56 -3.37 9.28 -20.52
N GLY A 57 -2.84 10.42 -20.97
CA GLY A 57 -2.06 11.34 -20.15
C GLY A 57 -2.86 11.95 -18.99
N VAL A 58 -4.10 12.39 -19.25
CA VAL A 58 -4.99 12.93 -18.20
C VAL A 58 -5.29 11.87 -17.14
N LEU A 59 -5.58 10.63 -17.57
CA LEU A 59 -5.81 9.51 -16.65
C LEU A 59 -4.57 9.25 -15.78
N PHE A 60 -3.39 9.29 -16.39
CA PHE A 60 -2.13 9.05 -15.71
C PHE A 60 -1.82 10.11 -14.64
N ILE A 61 -2.04 11.38 -14.98
CA ILE A 61 -1.91 12.50 -14.04
C ILE A 61 -2.93 12.36 -12.91
N GLY A 62 -4.19 12.06 -13.23
CA GLY A 62 -5.24 11.85 -12.22
C GLY A 62 -4.88 10.73 -11.25
N TYR A 63 -4.34 9.62 -11.76
CA TYR A 63 -3.88 8.50 -10.94
C TYR A 63 -2.66 8.86 -10.08
N ALA A 64 -1.69 9.60 -10.63
CA ALA A 64 -0.55 10.11 -9.88
C ALA A 64 -0.97 11.05 -8.74
N VAL A 65 -1.93 11.95 -8.98
CA VAL A 65 -2.48 12.85 -7.95
C VAL A 65 -3.18 12.06 -6.85
N ALA A 66 -3.97 11.03 -7.20
CA ALA A 66 -4.61 10.17 -6.22
C ALA A 66 -3.58 9.44 -5.34
N LEU A 67 -2.48 8.94 -5.93
CA LEU A 67 -1.38 8.31 -5.18
C LEU A 67 -0.65 9.29 -4.28
N ALA A 68 -0.38 10.51 -4.75
CA ALA A 68 0.23 11.54 -3.93
C ALA A 68 -0.63 11.86 -2.69
N ALA A 69 -1.95 11.99 -2.86
CA ALA A 69 -2.86 12.20 -1.75
C ALA A 69 -2.86 11.02 -0.75
N LEU A 70 -2.77 9.79 -1.26
CA LEU A 70 -2.72 8.58 -0.44
C LEU A 70 -1.42 8.49 0.37
N GLY A 71 -0.27 8.82 -0.23
CA GLY A 71 1.02 8.91 0.44
C GLY A 71 1.03 9.97 1.55
N VAL A 72 0.40 11.14 1.32
CA VAL A 72 0.22 12.16 2.37
C VAL A 72 -0.64 11.64 3.53
N CYS A 73 -1.72 10.92 3.24
CA CYS A 73 -2.56 10.31 4.28
C CYS A 73 -1.79 9.27 5.11
N MET A 74 -0.95 8.47 4.47
CA MET A 74 -0.08 7.50 5.13
C MET A 74 0.90 8.22 6.08
N ALA A 75 1.63 9.22 5.57
CA ALA A 75 2.60 9.96 6.35
C ALA A 75 1.95 10.62 7.57
N TYR A 76 0.81 11.28 7.37
CA TYR A 76 0.05 11.88 8.46
C TYR A 76 -0.41 10.84 9.51
N GLY A 77 -0.89 9.69 9.07
CA GLY A 77 -1.31 8.60 9.96
C GLY A 77 -0.16 8.10 10.84
N LEU A 78 1.02 7.90 10.24
CA LEU A 78 2.23 7.47 10.93
C LEU A 78 2.74 8.53 11.93
N SER A 79 2.82 9.80 11.50
CA SER A 79 3.23 10.91 12.37
C SER A 79 2.30 11.03 13.57
N ARG A 80 0.99 10.89 13.36
CA ARG A 80 0.01 10.95 14.44
C ARG A 80 0.12 9.78 15.42
N SER A 81 0.40 8.55 14.95
CA SER A 81 0.62 7.41 15.86
C SER A 81 1.89 7.58 16.68
N MET A 82 2.97 8.08 16.06
CA MET A 82 4.22 8.39 16.77
C MET A 82 4.02 9.47 17.84
N CYS A 83 3.32 10.57 17.51
CA CYS A 83 3.00 11.62 18.48
C CYS A 83 2.11 11.14 19.66
N ARG A 84 1.40 10.02 19.51
CA ARG A 84 0.55 9.44 20.56
C ARG A 84 1.30 8.45 21.46
N GLY A 85 2.56 8.15 21.18
CA GLY A 85 3.31 7.12 21.89
C GLY A 85 2.70 5.73 21.74
N GLU A 86 1.99 5.46 20.63
CA GLU A 86 1.55 4.10 20.33
C GLU A 86 2.78 3.27 19.95
N ASP A 87 3.30 2.49 20.90
CA ASP A 87 4.38 1.54 20.64
C ASP A 87 3.94 0.55 19.56
N LEU A 88 4.66 0.52 18.44
CA LEU A 88 4.43 -0.48 17.40
C LEU A 88 4.68 -1.86 18.02
N PRO A 89 3.66 -2.76 18.07
CA PRO A 89 3.84 -4.07 18.66
C PRO A 89 4.97 -4.82 17.94
N ALA A 90 5.85 -5.48 18.69
CA ALA A 90 7.05 -6.14 18.18
C ALA A 90 6.80 -7.07 16.96
N GLY A 91 5.61 -7.68 16.88
CA GLY A 91 5.21 -8.49 15.72
C GLY A 91 5.02 -7.70 14.41
N MET A 92 4.73 -6.40 14.47
CA MET A 92 4.61 -5.53 13.29
C MET A 92 5.96 -5.21 12.67
N TRP A 93 7.00 -5.03 13.49
CA TRP A 93 8.38 -4.86 13.02
C TRP A 93 8.87 -6.08 12.24
N VAL A 94 8.59 -7.28 12.76
CA VAL A 94 8.92 -8.53 12.07
C VAL A 94 8.14 -8.65 10.76
N SER A 95 6.86 -8.30 10.71
CA SER A 95 6.07 -8.37 9.48
C SER A 95 6.50 -7.37 8.40
N LEU A 96 7.06 -6.22 8.77
CA LEU A 96 7.59 -5.23 7.81
C LEU A 96 8.96 -5.64 7.27
N LEU A 97 9.82 -6.22 8.13
CA LEU A 97 11.13 -6.73 7.73
C LEU A 97 11.04 -8.02 6.92
N MET A 98 10.07 -8.88 7.24
CA MET A 98 9.80 -10.13 6.53
C MET A 98 8.82 -9.91 5.36
N PHE A 99 9.00 -8.83 4.59
CA PHE A 99 8.40 -8.74 3.25
C PHE A 99 9.08 -9.79 2.38
N ARG A 100 8.66 -11.04 2.53
CA ARG A 100 8.93 -12.10 1.58
C ARG A 100 7.87 -11.93 0.50
N PRO A 101 8.24 -11.60 -0.76
CA PRO A 101 7.33 -11.82 -1.87
C PRO A 101 6.85 -13.26 -1.73
N ALA A 102 5.60 -13.54 -2.06
CA ALA A 102 5.13 -14.91 -2.16
C ALA A 102 5.83 -15.59 -3.36
N GLU A 103 7.16 -15.77 -3.30
CA GLU A 103 7.85 -16.81 -4.01
C GLU A 103 7.21 -18.10 -3.51
N GLY A 104 6.56 -18.79 -4.45
CA GLY A 104 5.81 -20.01 -4.19
C GLY A 104 6.57 -20.95 -3.27
N ASP A 105 5.81 -21.62 -2.43
CA ASP A 105 6.23 -22.74 -1.61
C ASP A 105 6.75 -23.89 -2.51
N THR A 106 7.95 -23.73 -3.05
CA THR A 106 8.77 -24.80 -3.61
C THR A 106 9.85 -25.13 -2.59
N SER A 107 9.47 -25.35 -1.34
CA SER A 107 10.37 -26.00 -0.39
C SER A 107 10.26 -27.52 -0.61
N PRO A 108 11.32 -28.21 -1.08
CA PRO A 108 11.25 -29.66 -1.24
C PRO A 108 10.98 -30.29 0.12
N ARG A 109 9.86 -31.01 0.25
CA ARG A 109 9.56 -31.83 1.43
C ARG A 109 10.78 -32.72 1.71
N ARG A 110 11.50 -32.44 2.80
CA ARG A 110 12.54 -33.35 3.30
C ARG A 110 11.86 -34.69 3.67
N PRO A 111 12.33 -35.85 3.18
CA PRO A 111 11.82 -37.14 3.61
C PRO A 111 12.07 -37.33 5.12
N ARG A 112 11.06 -37.80 5.85
CA ARG A 112 11.20 -38.23 7.25
C ARG A 112 12.10 -39.48 7.30
N PRO A 113 13.12 -39.54 8.16
CA PRO A 113 13.85 -40.78 8.38
C PRO A 113 12.94 -41.82 9.06
N PRO A 114 13.13 -43.12 8.76
CA PRO A 114 12.29 -44.18 9.33
C PRO A 114 12.53 -44.34 10.83
N PRO A 115 11.51 -44.75 11.60
CA PRO A 115 11.66 -45.11 13.01
C PRO A 115 12.60 -46.32 13.14
N ARG A 116 13.52 -46.25 14.10
CA ARG A 116 14.42 -47.34 14.48
C ARG A 116 13.69 -48.44 15.24
#